data_AF-A5N9C0-F1
#
_entry.id   AF-A5N9C0-F1
#
_cell.length_a   1.000
_cell.length_b   1.000
_cell.length_c   1.000
_cell.angle_alpha   90.00
_cell.angle_beta   90.00
_cell.angle_gamma   90.00
#
_symmetry.space_group_name_H-M   'P 1'
#
loop_
_entity.id
_entity.type
_entity.pdbx_description
1 polymer ?
#
loop_
_entity_poly.entity_id
_entity_poly.type
_entity_poly.pdbx_seq_one_letter_code
_entity_poly.pdbx_strand_id
1 'polypeptide(L)'
;MAFSDNVLDFINRKNALMHSFCDNWARNLENEAKMNAPWKDRSAHARQSLHGDVKVENKEYTISLSHGVEYGGVLEDGSKPHIIRPKNKKALYWKDADHPVKLVHHPGTKKYATVGPTMEKNKYKIRDDVIRLWED
;
A
#
# COMPACT_ATOMS: atom_id res chain seq x y z
N MET A 1 29.20 7.18 35.20
CA MET A 1 27.92 6.53 34.81
C MET A 1 27.87 5.18 35.47
N ALA A 2 26.74 4.85 36.09
CA ALA A 2 26.52 3.51 36.61
C ALA A 2 26.38 2.53 35.43
N PHE A 3 26.67 1.24 35.64
CA PHE A 3 26.49 0.21 34.62
C PHE A 3 25.08 0.22 34.01
N SER A 4 24.06 0.53 34.82
CA SER A 4 22.66 0.70 34.39
C SER A 4 22.49 1.77 33.31
N ASP A 5 23.17 2.90 33.44
CA ASP A 5 23.00 4.05 32.55
C ASP A 5 23.48 3.69 31.15
N ASN A 6 24.62 3.00 31.06
CA ASN A 6 25.19 2.53 29.79
C ASN A 6 24.29 1.50 29.09
N VAL A 7 23.64 0.61 29.85
CA VAL A 7 22.71 -0.39 29.31
C VAL A 7 21.44 0.27 28.76
N LEU A 8 20.86 1.23 29.50
CA LEU A 8 19.72 1.99 29.00
C LEU A 8 20.06 2.78 27.72
N ASP A 9 21.22 3.43 27.70
CA ASP A 9 21.66 4.23 26.55
C ASP A 9 21.83 3.35 25.30
N PHE A 10 22.40 2.15 25.47
CA PHE A 10 22.52 1.17 24.40
C PHE A 10 21.16 0.73 23.85
N ILE A 11 20.21 0.39 24.73
CA ILE A 11 18.86 -0.02 24.31
C ILE A 11 18.15 1.11 23.57
N ASN A 12 18.24 2.34 24.06
CA ASN A 12 17.63 3.50 23.42
C ASN A 12 18.19 3.75 22.02
N ARG A 13 19.51 3.62 21.84
CA ARG A 13 20.15 3.73 20.52
C ARG A 13 19.70 2.63 19.56
N LYS A 14 19.63 1.37 20.02
CA LYS A 14 19.12 0.27 19.20
C LYS A 14 17.65 0.47 18.79
N ASN A 15 16.81 0.98 19.68
CA ASN A 15 15.42 1.33 19.34
C ASN A 15 15.34 2.46 18.29
N ALA A 16 16.15 3.52 18.43
CA ALA A 16 16.19 4.60 17.44
C ALA A 16 16.69 4.13 16.06
N LEU A 17 17.67 3.22 16.06
CA LEU A 17 18.15 2.56 14.83
C LEU A 17 17.06 1.70 14.19
N MET A 18 16.30 0.93 14.97
CA MET A 18 15.16 0.16 14.48
C MET A 18 14.10 1.03 13.84
N HIS A 19 13.73 2.16 14.47
CA HIS A 19 12.78 3.10 13.87
C HIS A 19 13.27 3.62 12.52
N SER A 20 14.52 4.08 12.47
CA SER A 20 15.12 4.60 11.22
C SER A 20 15.22 3.53 10.14
N PHE A 21 15.51 2.29 10.53
CA PHE A 21 15.53 1.13 9.64
C PHE A 21 14.15 0.86 9.03
N CYS A 22 13.11 0.82 9.86
CA CYS A 22 11.74 0.64 9.42
C CYS A 22 11.29 1.76 8.47
N ASP A 23 11.62 3.03 8.79
CA ASP A 23 11.27 4.18 7.95
C ASP A 23 11.89 4.09 6.56
N ASN A 24 13.16 3.67 6.49
CA ASN A 24 13.86 3.47 5.22
C ASN A 24 13.20 2.36 4.39
N TRP A 25 12.84 1.25 5.03
CA TRP A 25 12.11 0.18 4.35
C TRP A 25 10.72 0.60 3.90
N ALA A 26 9.96 1.34 4.71
CA ALA A 26 8.66 1.87 4.34
C ALA A 26 8.75 2.75 3.07
N ARG A 27 9.74 3.65 3.01
CA ARG A 27 10.01 4.47 1.81
C ARG A 27 10.43 3.65 0.60
N ASN A 28 11.24 2.62 0.79
CA ASN A 28 11.67 1.73 -0.30
C ASN A 28 10.47 0.96 -0.89
N LEU A 29 9.61 0.42 -0.03
CA LEU A 29 8.37 -0.26 -0.43
C LEU A 29 7.41 0.68 -1.15
N GLU A 30 7.25 1.91 -0.65
CA GLU A 30 6.45 2.95 -1.29
C GLU A 30 6.96 3.26 -2.70
N ASN A 31 8.27 3.51 -2.84
CA ASN A 31 8.91 3.79 -4.13
C ASN A 31 8.77 2.61 -5.09
N GLU A 32 8.99 1.39 -4.62
CA GLU A 32 8.87 0.18 -5.44
C GLU A 32 7.44 -0.01 -5.94
N ALA A 33 6.44 0.16 -5.07
CA ALA A 33 5.03 0.09 -5.46
C ALA A 33 4.67 1.20 -6.46
N LYS A 34 5.16 2.43 -6.23
CA LYS A 34 4.99 3.55 -7.16
C LYS A 34 5.63 3.29 -8.51
N MET A 35 6.78 2.63 -8.60
CA MET A 35 7.43 2.33 -9.87
C MET A 35 6.74 1.20 -10.63
N ASN A 36 6.33 0.14 -9.91
CA ASN A 36 5.86 -1.09 -10.51
C ASN A 36 4.34 -1.20 -10.66
N ALA A 37 3.58 -0.19 -10.21
CA ALA A 37 2.13 -0.14 -10.36
C ALA A 37 1.69 -0.39 -11.82
N PRO A 38 0.89 -1.44 -12.10
CA PRO A 38 0.66 -1.93 -13.46
C PRO A 38 -0.42 -1.17 -14.24
N TRP A 39 -1.08 -0.19 -13.62
CA TRP A 39 -2.10 0.63 -14.29
C TRP A 39 -1.47 1.83 -15.01
N LYS A 40 -2.13 2.28 -16.07
CA LYS A 40 -1.78 3.50 -16.78
C LYS A 40 -2.43 4.70 -16.10
N ASP A 41 -1.63 5.70 -15.72
CA ASP A 41 -2.12 6.90 -15.07
C ASP A 41 -2.89 7.81 -16.03
N ARG A 42 -4.01 8.35 -15.53
CA ARG A 42 -4.70 9.50 -16.15
C ARG A 42 -4.34 10.81 -15.45
N SER A 43 -4.30 10.79 -14.11
CA SER A 43 -3.95 11.94 -13.26
C SER A 43 -2.85 11.65 -12.23
N ALA A 44 -2.32 10.43 -12.20
CA ALA A 44 -1.34 9.93 -11.23
C ALA A 44 -1.77 9.90 -9.75
N HIS A 45 -2.97 10.37 -9.38
CA HIS A 45 -3.41 10.41 -7.98
C HIS A 45 -3.32 9.05 -7.26
N ALA A 46 -3.79 7.96 -7.87
CA ALA A 46 -3.71 6.62 -7.27
C ALA A 46 -2.26 6.24 -6.95
N ARG A 47 -1.34 6.44 -7.92
CA ARG A 47 0.09 6.14 -7.76
C ARG A 47 0.74 7.02 -6.70
N GLN A 48 0.51 8.34 -6.75
CA GLN A 48 1.10 9.29 -5.80
C GLN A 48 0.62 9.06 -4.36
N SER A 49 -0.63 8.60 -4.20
CA SER A 49 -1.25 8.32 -2.91
C SER A 49 -0.81 7.01 -2.26
N LEU A 50 -0.03 6.17 -2.96
CA LEU A 50 0.61 5.02 -2.32
C LEU A 50 1.55 5.53 -1.23
N HIS A 51 1.43 4.93 -0.04
CA HIS A 51 2.19 5.38 1.12
C HIS A 51 2.69 4.20 1.95
N GLY A 52 3.96 4.26 2.33
CA GLY A 52 4.57 3.39 3.33
C GLY A 52 4.64 4.10 4.67
N ASP A 53 4.19 3.43 5.74
CA ASP A 53 4.15 3.99 7.09
C ASP A 53 4.72 3.02 8.13
N VAL A 54 5.22 3.57 9.24
CA VAL A 54 5.79 2.82 10.36
C VAL A 54 5.03 3.14 11.63
N LYS A 55 4.48 2.11 12.25
CA LYS A 55 3.80 2.22 13.53
C LYS A 55 4.63 1.52 14.61
N VAL A 56 4.88 2.21 15.72
CA VAL A 56 5.58 1.65 16.88
C VAL A 56 4.65 1.61 18.07
N GLU A 57 4.34 0.41 18.55
CA GLU A 57 3.48 0.18 19.70
C GLU A 57 4.08 -0.92 20.58
N ASN A 58 4.22 -0.70 21.88
CA ASN A 58 4.70 -1.72 22.82
C ASN A 58 6.03 -2.42 22.42
N LYS A 59 6.95 -1.68 21.77
CA LYS A 59 8.23 -2.18 21.21
C LYS A 59 8.07 -3.10 19.98
N GLU A 60 6.86 -3.21 19.44
CA GLU A 60 6.60 -3.82 18.14
C GLU A 60 6.66 -2.75 17.06
N TYR A 61 7.33 -3.07 15.96
CA TYR A 61 7.46 -2.21 14.80
C TYR A 61 6.65 -2.82 13.66
N THR A 62 5.65 -2.09 13.17
CA THR A 62 4.82 -2.50 12.05
C THR A 62 5.12 -1.61 10.86
N ILE A 63 5.64 -2.20 9.79
CA ILE A 63 5.77 -1.55 8.49
C ILE A 63 4.50 -1.85 7.68
N SER A 64 3.85 -0.81 7.17
CA SER A 64 2.66 -0.93 6.35
C SER A 64 2.86 -0.25 5.00
N LEU A 65 2.20 -0.78 3.97
CA LEU A 65 2.11 -0.18 2.64
C LEU A 65 0.64 -0.15 2.26
N SER A 66 0.13 0.99 1.79
CA SER A 66 -1.31 1.18 1.54
C SER A 66 -1.60 2.06 0.33
N HIS A 67 -2.83 1.94 -0.18
CA HIS A 67 -3.41 2.90 -1.12
C HIS A 67 -4.00 4.10 -0.37
N GLY A 68 -3.89 5.30 -0.93
CA GLY A 68 -4.55 6.50 -0.42
C GLY A 68 -5.84 6.88 -1.17
N VAL A 69 -6.39 5.97 -1.97
CA VAL A 69 -7.65 6.17 -2.73
C VAL A 69 -8.73 5.19 -2.28
N GLU A 70 -9.99 5.64 -2.26
CA GLU A 70 -11.15 4.84 -1.84
C GLU A 70 -11.30 3.52 -2.62
N TYR A 71 -10.94 3.52 -3.90
CA TYR A 71 -11.01 2.34 -4.78
C TYR A 71 -9.75 1.47 -4.75
N GLY A 72 -8.83 1.66 -3.80
CA GLY A 72 -7.60 0.88 -3.68
C GLY A 72 -7.84 -0.63 -3.58
N GLY A 73 -8.89 -1.05 -2.86
CA GLY A 73 -9.28 -2.46 -2.80
C GLY A 73 -9.67 -3.03 -4.16
N VAL A 74 -10.33 -2.24 -5.02
CA VAL A 74 -10.65 -2.66 -6.40
C VAL A 74 -9.38 -2.76 -7.25
N LEU A 75 -8.34 -1.97 -6.97
CA LEU A 75 -7.05 -2.14 -7.65
C LEU A 75 -6.36 -3.44 -7.23
N GLU A 76 -6.37 -3.80 -5.94
CA GLU A 76 -5.71 -5.03 -5.47
C GLU A 76 -6.47 -6.31 -5.88
N ASP A 77 -7.80 -6.30 -5.75
CA ASP A 77 -8.62 -7.52 -5.88
C ASP A 77 -9.46 -7.56 -7.17
N GLY A 78 -9.62 -6.43 -7.85
CA GLY A 78 -10.58 -6.29 -8.95
C GLY A 78 -12.03 -6.18 -8.46
N SER A 79 -12.97 -6.21 -9.40
CA SER A 79 -14.41 -6.26 -9.09
C SER A 79 -15.09 -7.40 -9.83
N LYS A 80 -16.11 -7.99 -9.20
CA LYS A 80 -16.93 -9.04 -9.82
C LYS A 80 -17.89 -8.44 -10.87
N PRO A 81 -18.39 -9.26 -11.82
CA PRO A 81 -19.46 -8.85 -12.72
C PRO A 81 -20.65 -8.29 -11.94
N HIS A 82 -21.21 -7.17 -12.39
CA HIS A 82 -22.31 -6.50 -11.72
C HIS A 82 -23.17 -5.68 -12.70
N ILE A 83 -24.36 -5.32 -12.27
CA ILE A 83 -25.28 -4.50 -13.06
C ILE A 83 -25.18 -3.05 -12.59
N ILE A 84 -24.95 -2.14 -13.53
CA ILE A 84 -24.99 -0.70 -13.29
C ILE A 84 -26.38 -0.20 -13.67
N ARG A 85 -27.02 0.56 -12.77
CA ARG A 85 -28.36 1.13 -12.95
C ARG A 85 -28.37 2.60 -12.54
N PRO A 86 -29.21 3.43 -13.18
CA PRO A 86 -29.33 4.83 -12.78
C PRO A 86 -30.03 4.91 -11.42
N LYS A 87 -29.46 5.68 -10.48
CA LYS A 87 -30.02 5.82 -9.12
C LYS A 87 -31.31 6.66 -9.11
N ASN A 88 -31.27 7.83 -9.75
CA ASN A 88 -32.37 8.82 -9.72
C ASN A 88 -32.94 9.16 -11.11
N LYS A 89 -32.34 8.62 -12.19
CA LYS A 89 -32.72 8.91 -13.58
C LYS A 89 -33.36 7.69 -14.23
N LYS A 90 -34.00 7.89 -15.39
CA LYS A 90 -34.70 6.81 -16.11
C LYS A 90 -33.76 5.93 -16.94
N ALA A 91 -32.60 6.45 -17.36
CA ALA A 91 -31.63 5.75 -18.19
C ALA A 91 -30.19 6.24 -17.94
N LEU A 92 -29.23 5.42 -18.33
CA LEU A 92 -27.81 5.73 -18.45
C LEU A 92 -27.52 6.17 -19.89
N TYR A 93 -26.62 7.14 -20.06
CA TYR A 93 -26.15 7.60 -21.36
C TYR A 93 -24.72 8.12 -21.22
N TRP A 94 -23.90 7.90 -22.24
CA TRP A 94 -22.54 8.43 -22.36
C TRP A 94 -22.29 8.84 -23.81
N LYS A 95 -21.28 9.68 -24.03
CA LYS A 95 -20.85 10.07 -25.39
C LYS A 95 -20.50 8.79 -26.15
N ASP A 96 -21.07 8.64 -27.35
CA ASP A 96 -20.93 7.46 -28.22
C ASP A 96 -21.79 6.23 -27.83
N ALA A 97 -22.74 6.37 -26.91
CA ALA A 97 -23.79 5.37 -26.73
C ALA A 97 -24.85 5.47 -27.85
N ASP A 98 -25.20 4.35 -28.49
CA ASP A 98 -26.20 4.29 -29.58
C ASP A 98 -27.56 4.88 -29.17
N HIS A 99 -28.01 4.57 -27.95
CA HIS A 99 -29.20 5.15 -27.33
C HIS A 99 -29.11 5.02 -25.80
N PRO A 100 -29.92 5.77 -25.03
CA PRO A 100 -30.00 5.59 -23.59
C PRO A 100 -30.39 4.15 -23.20
N VAL A 101 -29.75 3.60 -22.17
CA VAL A 101 -29.99 2.22 -21.70
C VAL A 101 -30.47 2.19 -20.26
N LYS A 102 -31.35 1.24 -19.92
CA LYS A 102 -31.89 1.11 -18.56
C LYS A 102 -30.88 0.57 -17.55
N LEU A 103 -29.95 -0.26 -18.03
CA LEU A 103 -28.91 -0.90 -17.24
C LEU A 103 -27.72 -1.29 -18.12
N VAL A 104 -26.57 -1.54 -17.50
CA VAL A 104 -25.39 -2.12 -18.16
C VAL A 104 -24.96 -3.36 -17.37
N HIS A 105 -24.72 -4.47 -18.07
CA HIS A 105 -24.06 -5.65 -17.51
C HIS A 105 -22.55 -5.44 -17.60
N HIS A 106 -21.93 -5.00 -16.50
CA HIS A 106 -20.50 -4.78 -16.44
C HIS A 106 -19.80 -6.11 -16.09
N PRO A 107 -18.77 -6.55 -16.85
CA PRO A 107 -18.07 -7.82 -16.61
C PRO A 107 -17.21 -7.80 -15.33
N GLY A 108 -17.09 -6.65 -14.69
CA GLY A 108 -16.17 -6.44 -13.58
C GLY A 108 -14.85 -5.82 -14.04
N THR A 109 -13.99 -5.53 -13.08
CA THR A 109 -12.70 -4.89 -13.30
C THR A 109 -11.61 -5.89 -12.96
N LYS A 110 -10.62 -6.04 -13.84
CA LYS A 110 -9.43 -6.86 -13.55
C LYS A 110 -8.63 -6.25 -12.41
N LYS A 111 -7.93 -7.09 -11.65
CA LYS A 111 -6.99 -6.65 -10.62
C LYS A 111 -5.72 -6.06 -11.23
N TYR A 112 -5.18 -5.05 -10.57
CA TYR A 112 -3.96 -4.30 -10.84
C TYR A 112 -3.13 -4.16 -9.55
N ALA A 113 -2.96 -5.28 -8.84
CA ALA A 113 -2.32 -5.33 -7.54
C ALA A 113 -0.89 -4.79 -7.57
N THR A 114 -0.53 -3.98 -6.58
CA THR A 114 0.84 -3.50 -6.36
C THR A 114 1.26 -3.59 -4.91
N VAL A 115 0.35 -3.45 -3.95
CA VAL A 115 0.70 -3.43 -2.53
C VAL A 115 1.07 -4.82 -2.05
N GLY A 116 0.18 -5.80 -2.26
CA GLY A 116 0.42 -7.19 -1.85
C GLY A 116 1.70 -7.77 -2.46
N PRO A 117 1.88 -7.71 -3.79
CA PRO A 117 3.09 -8.20 -4.44
C PRO A 117 4.39 -7.55 -3.95
N THR A 118 4.41 -6.23 -3.72
CA THR A 118 5.60 -5.52 -3.22
C THR A 118 5.98 -5.96 -1.81
N MET A 119 5.00 -6.15 -0.92
CA MET A 119 5.24 -6.66 0.43
C MET A 119 5.77 -8.09 0.39
N GLU A 120 5.13 -8.98 -0.36
CA GLU A 120 5.52 -10.39 -0.46
C GLU A 120 6.92 -10.57 -1.03
N LYS A 121 7.29 -9.76 -2.03
CA LYS A 121 8.62 -9.79 -2.64
C LYS A 121 9.74 -9.42 -1.65
N ASN A 122 9.47 -8.52 -0.71
CA ASN A 122 10.50 -7.95 0.17
C ASN A 122 10.53 -8.55 1.58
N LYS A 123 9.52 -9.33 1.98
CA LYS A 123 9.39 -9.86 3.35
C LYS A 123 10.65 -10.56 3.89
N TYR A 124 11.32 -11.37 3.06
CA TYR A 124 12.51 -12.10 3.48
C TYR A 124 13.74 -11.19 3.58
N LYS A 125 13.86 -10.20 2.69
CA LYS A 125 14.94 -9.21 2.76
C LYS A 125 14.84 -8.34 4.00
N ILE A 126 13.62 -7.90 4.34
CA ILE A 126 13.35 -7.15 5.56
C ILE A 126 13.76 -7.97 6.78
N ARG A 127 13.35 -9.25 6.86
CA ARG A 127 13.76 -10.16 7.93
C ARG A 127 15.28 -10.26 8.06
N ASP A 128 15.96 -10.52 6.95
CA ASP A 128 17.40 -10.75 6.95
C ASP A 128 18.18 -9.49 7.35
N ASP A 129 17.69 -8.31 6.93
CA ASP A 129 18.29 -7.04 7.32
C ASP A 129 18.02 -6.66 8.79
N VAL A 130 16.86 -7.04 9.34
CA VAL A 130 16.60 -6.93 10.78
C VAL A 130 17.59 -7.79 11.56
N ILE A 131 17.80 -9.05 11.16
CA ILE A 131 18.76 -9.94 11.82
C ILE A 131 20.14 -9.29 11.84
N ARG A 132 20.61 -8.80 10.68
CA ARG A 132 21.91 -8.13 10.57
C ARG A 132 22.05 -6.93 11.51
N LEU A 133 21.02 -6.08 11.60
CA LEU A 133 21.03 -4.89 12.45
C LEU A 133 21.17 -5.20 13.96
N TRP A 134 20.68 -6.37 14.39
CA TRP A 134 20.73 -6.82 15.78
C TRP A 134 21.93 -7.71 16.11
N GLU A 135 22.60 -8.27 15.10
CA GLU A 135 23.86 -9.00 15.26
C GLU A 135 25.06 -8.07 15.50
N ASP A 136 25.01 -6.84 14.99
CA ASP A 136 26.00 -5.78 15.22
C ASP A 136 25.97 -5.23 16.66
#